data_AF-A0A0B8NI06-F1
#
_entry.id   AF-A0A0B8NI06-F1
#
_cell.length_a   1.000
_cell.length_b   1.000
_cell.length_c   1.000
_cell.angle_alpha   90.00
_cell.angle_beta   90.00
_cell.angle_gamma   90.00
#
_symmetry.space_group_name_H-M   'P 1'
#
loop_
_entity.id
_entity.type
_entity.pdbx_description
1 polymer ?
#
loop_
_entity_poly.entity_id
_entity_poly.type
_entity_poly.pdbx_seq_one_letter_code
_entity_poly.pdbx_strand_id
1 'polypeptide(L)'
;MRGARVQAVSGELGNERIDIVLWDDNPAQFVINAMAPADVASIIVDEDTHSMDIAVEADNLAQAIGRSGQNVRLASQLTGWELNVMTVEDLQKKHEAESTEAIESFMKHLDIEQDFAELLVEEGFSSLEEVAYVPMSELLEIDGLDEDLVEELRGRAKDALTTLALAQEESFEGLHPADDLLGLEGLEREMAFKLAAKGVTTLEDLADQGIDDLEGIEDLTEERAGELIMAARNICWFGDEE
;
A
#
# COMPACT_ATOMS: atom_id res chain seq x y z
N MET A 1 27.46 9.52 34.97
CA MET A 1 27.12 8.19 34.42
C MET A 1 26.10 8.40 33.31
N ARG A 2 26.47 8.20 32.04
CA ARG A 2 25.50 8.21 30.93
C ARG A 2 24.93 6.79 30.81
N GLY A 3 23.61 6.66 30.71
CA GLY A 3 22.95 5.36 30.45
C GLY A 3 22.63 4.47 31.66
N ALA A 4 22.96 4.84 32.91
CA ALA A 4 22.78 3.95 34.07
C ALA A 4 21.33 3.44 34.29
N ARG A 5 20.32 4.27 33.97
CA ARG A 5 18.91 3.87 34.05
C ARG A 5 18.53 2.86 32.95
N VAL A 6 19.00 3.10 31.73
CA VAL A 6 18.73 2.23 30.58
C VAL A 6 19.42 0.87 30.78
N GLN A 7 20.65 0.87 31.28
CA GLN A 7 21.39 -0.36 31.60
C GLN A 7 20.71 -1.19 32.70
N ALA A 8 20.13 -0.53 33.71
CA ALA A 8 19.38 -1.24 34.75
C ALA A 8 18.14 -1.94 34.17
N VAL A 9 17.36 -1.25 33.31
CA VAL A 9 16.19 -1.85 32.65
C VAL A 9 16.60 -2.97 31.68
N SER A 10 17.65 -2.76 30.89
CA SER A 10 18.20 -3.79 29.99
C SER A 10 18.60 -5.05 30.77
N GLY A 11 19.19 -4.91 31.96
CA GLY A 11 19.52 -6.04 32.84
C GLY A 11 18.32 -6.88 33.27
N GLU A 12 17.17 -6.23 33.54
CA GLU A 12 15.91 -6.92 33.88
C GLU A 12 15.29 -7.62 32.66
N LEU A 13 15.51 -7.09 31.46
CA LEU A 13 15.04 -7.65 30.17
C LEU A 13 16.05 -8.63 29.55
N GLY A 14 16.94 -9.23 30.34
CA GLY A 14 17.89 -10.23 29.84
C GLY A 14 18.98 -9.69 28.92
N ASN A 15 19.37 -8.41 29.09
CA ASN A 15 20.32 -7.66 28.27
C ASN A 15 19.85 -7.39 26.84
N GLU A 16 18.54 -7.23 26.64
CA GLU A 16 18.01 -6.71 25.38
C GLU A 16 18.56 -5.31 25.05
N ARG A 17 18.81 -5.05 23.76
CA ARG A 17 19.25 -3.72 23.30
C ARG A 17 18.05 -2.79 23.28
N ILE A 18 18.16 -1.67 24.00
CA ILE A 18 17.11 -0.66 24.11
C ILE A 18 17.66 0.65 23.55
N ASP A 19 17.00 1.15 22.52
CA ASP A 19 17.27 2.46 21.95
C ASP A 19 16.20 3.45 22.41
N ILE A 20 16.62 4.68 22.73
CA ILE A 20 15.72 5.77 23.12
C ILE A 20 15.67 6.74 21.95
N VAL A 21 14.50 6.85 21.35
CA VAL A 21 14.23 7.77 20.25
C VAL A 21 13.45 9.00 20.75
N LEU A 22 13.60 10.11 20.03
CA LEU A 22 12.85 11.33 20.32
C LEU A 22 11.47 11.23 19.68
N TRP A 23 10.43 11.43 20.48
CA TRP A 23 9.08 11.56 19.96
C TRP A 23 8.86 12.97 19.40
N ASP A 24 8.09 13.08 18.32
CA ASP A 24 7.70 14.33 17.68
C ASP A 24 6.22 14.25 17.27
N ASP A 25 5.51 15.38 17.28
CA ASP A 25 4.12 15.48 16.82
C ASP A 25 4.01 15.35 15.30
N ASN A 26 5.05 15.73 14.56
CA ASN A 26 5.11 15.56 13.11
C ASN A 26 5.46 14.08 12.79
N PRO A 27 4.59 13.35 12.07
CA PRO A 27 4.78 11.91 11.82
C PRO A 27 6.06 11.63 11.03
N ALA A 28 6.40 12.46 10.04
CA ALA A 28 7.63 12.31 9.26
C ALA A 28 8.87 12.48 10.15
N GLN A 29 8.87 13.49 11.04
CA GLN A 29 9.97 13.70 11.97
C GLN A 29 10.07 12.58 13.01
N PHE A 30 8.94 12.05 13.47
CA PHE A 30 8.90 10.94 14.40
C PHE A 30 9.46 9.66 13.77
N VAL A 31 9.11 9.37 12.51
CA VAL A 31 9.66 8.25 11.74
C VAL A 31 11.18 8.40 11.54
N ILE A 32 11.67 9.59 11.19
CA ILE A 32 13.12 9.86 11.10
C ILE A 32 13.81 9.53 12.44
N ASN A 33 13.22 9.95 13.55
CA ASN A 33 13.76 9.67 14.89
C ASN A 33 13.69 8.17 15.23
N ALA A 34 12.63 7.47 14.81
CA ALA A 34 12.44 6.04 15.03
C ALA A 34 13.40 5.17 14.21
N MET A 35 13.87 5.67 13.06
CA MET A 35 14.86 4.98 12.21
C MET A 35 16.30 5.05 12.75
N ALA A 36 16.55 5.85 13.80
CA ALA A 36 17.85 5.91 14.45
C ALA A 36 18.28 4.50 14.92
N PRO A 37 19.53 4.07 14.66
CA PRO A 37 20.72 4.88 14.33
C PRO A 37 20.99 5.13 12.84
N ALA A 38 20.09 4.75 11.92
CA ALA A 38 20.29 4.99 10.49
C ALA A 38 19.96 6.45 10.11
N ASP A 39 20.77 7.06 9.24
CA ASP A 39 20.49 8.40 8.74
C ASP A 39 19.54 8.33 7.52
N VAL A 40 18.39 9.00 7.64
CA VAL A 40 17.40 9.14 6.58
C VAL A 40 17.76 10.34 5.70
N ALA A 41 17.78 10.13 4.38
CA ALA A 41 18.08 11.17 3.41
C ALA A 41 16.83 11.91 2.94
N SER A 42 15.76 11.18 2.65
CA SER A 42 14.45 11.72 2.26
C SER A 42 13.33 10.80 2.74
N ILE A 43 12.15 11.37 2.93
CA ILE A 43 10.93 10.62 3.26
C ILE A 43 9.78 11.17 2.43
N ILE A 44 8.97 10.27 1.91
CA ILE A 44 7.75 10.59 1.16
C ILE A 44 6.62 9.90 1.87
N VAL A 45 5.56 10.67 2.12
CA VAL A 45 4.42 10.26 2.91
C VAL A 45 3.26 10.07 1.96
N ASP A 46 2.68 8.89 1.99
CA ASP A 46 1.42 8.58 1.34
C ASP A 46 0.35 8.45 2.43
N GLU A 47 -0.50 9.48 2.53
CA GLU A 47 -1.57 9.54 3.53
C GLU A 47 -2.73 8.59 3.21
N ASP A 48 -2.94 8.24 1.94
CA ASP A 48 -4.05 7.39 1.50
C ASP A 48 -3.79 5.93 1.85
N THR A 49 -2.56 5.46 1.62
CA THR A 49 -2.14 4.10 1.98
C THR A 49 -1.60 3.99 3.41
N HIS A 50 -1.48 5.11 4.12
CA HIS A 50 -0.85 5.20 5.44
C HIS A 50 0.55 4.56 5.47
N SER A 51 1.32 4.84 4.40
CA SER A 51 2.66 4.32 4.19
C SER A 51 3.68 5.45 4.00
N MET A 52 4.95 5.15 4.27
CA MET A 52 6.05 6.08 4.05
C MET A 52 7.22 5.41 3.34
N ASP A 53 7.64 5.99 2.24
CA ASP A 53 8.86 5.61 1.54
C ASP A 53 10.05 6.37 2.13
N ILE A 54 11.02 5.62 2.65
CA ILE A 54 12.21 6.13 3.31
C ILE A 54 13.41 5.88 2.41
N ALA A 55 13.99 6.96 1.90
CA ALA A 55 15.23 6.91 1.15
C ALA A 55 16.43 7.07 2.07
N VAL A 56 17.38 6.13 1.95
CA VAL A 56 18.67 6.17 2.65
C VAL A 56 19.82 6.02 1.67
N GLU A 57 21.00 6.49 2.07
CA GLU A 57 22.22 6.20 1.33
C GLU A 57 22.49 4.69 1.30
N ALA A 58 23.09 4.18 0.22
CA ALA A 58 23.34 2.76 0.04
C ALA A 58 24.16 2.14 1.20
N ASP A 59 25.09 2.91 1.77
CA ASP A 59 25.90 2.50 2.92
C ASP A 59 25.08 2.36 4.22
N ASN A 60 23.97 3.09 4.34
CA ASN A 60 23.07 3.09 5.50
C ASN A 60 21.89 2.13 5.34
N LEU A 61 21.61 1.61 4.14
CA LEU A 61 20.48 0.71 3.88
C LEU A 61 20.46 -0.51 4.79
N ALA A 62 21.61 -1.18 4.95
CA ALA A 62 21.72 -2.36 5.81
C ALA A 62 21.42 -2.05 7.28
N GLN A 63 21.78 -0.85 7.75
CA GLN A 63 21.52 -0.39 9.12
C GLN A 63 20.05 -0.02 9.30
N ALA A 64 19.46 0.66 8.31
CA ALA A 64 18.06 1.07 8.31
C ALA A 64 17.10 -0.12 8.35
N ILE A 65 17.37 -1.17 7.56
CA ILE A 65 16.59 -2.42 7.58
C ILE A 65 16.84 -3.20 8.88
N GLY A 66 18.10 -3.25 9.32
CA GLY A 66 18.52 -4.04 10.48
C GLY A 66 18.50 -5.54 10.22
N ARG A 67 18.91 -6.33 11.22
CA ARG A 67 18.99 -7.80 11.08
C ARG A 67 17.58 -8.37 10.85
N SER A 68 17.38 -9.04 9.72
CA SER A 68 16.08 -9.64 9.35
C SER A 68 14.91 -8.64 9.36
N GLY A 69 15.18 -7.37 8.98
CA GLY A 69 14.16 -6.33 8.96
C GLY A 69 13.71 -5.87 10.36
N GLN A 70 14.45 -6.20 11.41
CA GLN A 70 14.04 -5.89 12.78
C GLN A 70 13.88 -4.39 13.02
N ASN A 71 14.75 -3.55 12.46
CA ASN A 71 14.73 -2.11 12.73
C ASN A 71 13.50 -1.46 12.08
N VAL A 72 13.30 -1.70 10.78
CA VAL A 72 12.12 -1.20 10.06
C VAL A 72 10.81 -1.72 10.68
N ARG A 73 10.77 -2.99 11.13
CA ARG A 73 9.58 -3.55 11.79
C ARG A 73 9.28 -2.87 13.12
N LEU A 74 10.30 -2.62 13.95
CA LEU A 74 10.12 -1.92 15.22
C LEU A 74 9.71 -0.46 15.01
N ALA A 75 10.32 0.22 14.02
CA ALA A 75 9.96 1.59 13.66
C ALA A 75 8.50 1.66 13.18
N SER A 76 8.09 0.76 12.27
CA SER A 76 6.72 0.65 11.77
C SER A 76 5.71 0.37 12.89
N GLN A 77 6.02 -0.56 13.80
CA GLN A 77 5.16 -0.84 14.97
C GLN A 77 5.07 0.34 15.95
N LEU A 78 6.16 1.10 16.10
CA LEU A 78 6.23 2.25 17.00
C LEU A 78 5.47 3.46 16.45
N THR A 79 5.56 3.69 15.14
CA THR A 79 4.94 4.85 14.48
C THR A 79 3.52 4.56 14.02
N GLY A 80 3.19 3.28 13.79
CA GLY A 80 1.91 2.83 13.24
C GLY A 80 1.84 2.96 11.72
N TRP A 81 2.91 3.39 11.05
CA TRP A 81 2.99 3.55 9.60
C TRP A 81 3.64 2.34 8.94
N GLU A 82 3.20 1.99 7.74
CA GLU A 82 3.94 1.05 6.90
C GLU A 82 5.19 1.74 6.35
N LEU A 83 6.37 1.13 6.53
CA LEU A 83 7.65 1.77 6.22
C LEU A 83 8.39 0.99 5.13
N ASN A 84 8.55 1.63 3.97
CA ASN A 84 9.24 1.08 2.81
C ASN A 84 10.64 1.69 2.72
N VAL A 85 11.67 0.91 3.04
CA VAL A 85 13.06 1.42 3.05
C VAL A 85 13.77 1.05 1.75
N MET A 86 14.28 2.05 1.04
CA MET A 86 14.98 1.88 -0.23
C MET A 86 16.15 2.85 -0.36
N THR A 87 16.96 2.69 -1.41
CA THR A 87 18.04 3.65 -1.67
C THR A 87 17.50 4.93 -2.30
N VAL A 88 18.25 6.03 -2.21
CA VAL A 88 17.92 7.27 -2.94
C VAL A 88 17.78 7.03 -4.44
N GLU A 89 18.62 6.17 -5.02
CA GLU A 89 18.54 5.82 -6.44
C GLU A 89 17.26 5.05 -6.78
N ASP A 90 16.85 4.11 -5.91
CA ASP A 90 15.63 3.33 -6.11
C ASP A 90 14.37 4.18 -5.94
N LEU A 91 14.37 5.11 -4.99
CA LEU A 91 13.29 6.08 -4.81
C LEU A 91 13.12 6.94 -6.08
N GLN A 92 14.22 7.44 -6.63
CA GLN A 92 14.16 8.23 -7.86
C GLN A 92 13.60 7.41 -9.05
N LYS A 93 14.02 6.16 -9.20
CA LYS A 93 13.47 5.25 -10.23
C LYS A 93 11.99 4.98 -10.01
N LYS A 94 11.55 4.83 -8.75
CA LYS A 94 10.14 4.64 -8.40
C LYS A 94 9.32 5.84 -8.86
N HIS A 95 9.76 7.07 -8.55
CA HIS A 95 9.08 8.27 -9.02
C HIS A 95 9.07 8.42 -10.53
N GLU A 96 10.18 8.14 -11.21
CA GLU A 96 10.22 8.20 -12.67
C GLU A 96 9.22 7.20 -13.30
N ALA A 97 9.07 6.02 -12.68
CA ALA A 97 8.08 5.03 -13.10
C ALA A 97 6.64 5.49 -12.81
N GLU A 98 6.36 6.00 -11.61
CA GLU A 98 5.05 6.53 -11.21
C GLU A 98 4.61 7.70 -12.10
N SER A 99 5.51 8.66 -12.36
CA SER A 99 5.25 9.76 -13.30
C SER A 99 4.90 9.25 -14.69
N THR A 100 5.63 8.24 -15.17
CA THR A 100 5.37 7.66 -16.50
C THR A 100 4.01 6.96 -16.54
N GLU A 101 3.67 6.19 -15.49
CA GLU A 101 2.39 5.52 -15.36
C GLU A 101 1.22 6.51 -15.26
N ALA A 102 1.38 7.59 -14.50
CA ALA A 102 0.41 8.67 -14.41
C ALA A 102 0.18 9.35 -15.78
N ILE A 103 1.26 9.65 -16.52
CA ILE A 103 1.18 10.20 -17.88
C ILE A 103 0.40 9.25 -18.81
N GLU A 104 0.75 7.96 -18.83
CA GLU A 104 0.07 6.96 -19.65
C GLU A 104 -1.41 6.81 -19.28
N SER A 105 -1.71 6.83 -17.98
CA SER A 105 -3.09 6.80 -17.46
C SER A 105 -3.88 8.01 -17.92
N PHE A 106 -3.32 9.22 -17.77
CA PHE A 106 -3.98 10.45 -18.21
C PHE A 106 -4.20 10.48 -19.72
N MET A 107 -3.20 10.10 -20.52
CA MET A 107 -3.36 10.02 -21.98
C MET A 107 -4.48 9.04 -22.37
N LYS A 108 -4.55 7.89 -21.71
CA LYS A 108 -5.53 6.84 -22.00
C LYS A 108 -6.95 7.19 -21.55
N HIS A 109 -7.09 7.79 -20.38
CA HIS A 109 -8.38 7.97 -19.71
C HIS A 109 -8.96 9.38 -19.87
N LEU A 110 -8.11 10.41 -19.99
CA LEU A 110 -8.53 11.79 -20.18
C LEU A 110 -8.52 12.22 -21.66
N ASP A 111 -7.96 11.39 -22.55
CA ASP A 111 -7.84 11.67 -24.00
C ASP A 111 -7.16 13.04 -24.25
N ILE A 112 -5.98 13.19 -23.62
CA ILE A 112 -5.12 14.37 -23.72
C ILE A 112 -3.78 14.03 -24.38
N GLU A 113 -3.11 15.04 -24.92
CA GLU A 113 -1.77 14.89 -25.49
C GLU A 113 -0.70 14.69 -24.40
N GLN A 114 0.42 14.08 -24.77
CA GLN A 114 1.51 13.78 -23.84
C GLN A 114 2.06 15.04 -23.15
N ASP A 115 2.31 16.11 -23.91
CA ASP A 115 2.81 17.38 -23.37
C ASP A 115 1.89 17.94 -22.27
N PHE A 116 0.58 17.72 -22.41
CA PHE A 116 -0.41 18.17 -21.43
C PHE A 116 -0.49 17.24 -20.22
N ALA A 117 -0.33 15.93 -20.42
CA ALA A 117 -0.23 14.97 -19.32
C ALA A 117 1.03 15.18 -18.48
N GLU A 118 2.16 15.49 -19.11
CA GLU A 118 3.41 15.86 -18.43
C GLU A 118 3.22 17.11 -17.56
N LEU A 119 2.52 18.13 -18.08
CA LEU A 119 2.21 19.35 -17.32
C LEU A 119 1.38 19.03 -16.07
N LEU A 120 0.37 18.16 -16.17
CA LEU A 120 -0.44 17.77 -15.00
C LEU A 120 0.41 17.07 -13.93
N VAL A 121 1.32 16.18 -14.33
CA VAL A 121 2.23 15.50 -13.39
C VAL A 121 3.23 16.48 -12.76
N GLU A 122 3.74 17.45 -13.53
CA GLU A 122 4.64 18.50 -13.01
C GLU A 122 3.95 19.41 -11.98
N GLU A 123 2.66 19.68 -12.17
CA GLU A 123 1.83 20.42 -11.21
C GLU A 123 1.42 19.56 -9.98
N GLY A 124 1.79 18.28 -9.97
CA GLY A 124 1.64 17.38 -8.82
C GLY A 124 0.43 16.45 -8.89
N PHE A 125 -0.28 16.38 -10.01
CA PHE A 125 -1.37 15.42 -10.19
C PHE A 125 -0.81 14.04 -10.52
N SER A 126 -1.08 13.07 -9.65
CA SER A 126 -0.60 11.69 -9.73
C SER A 126 -1.69 10.68 -10.07
N SER A 127 -2.97 11.05 -9.88
CA SER A 127 -4.11 10.14 -10.05
C SER A 127 -5.32 10.78 -10.75
N LEU A 128 -6.21 9.94 -11.30
CA LEU A 128 -7.46 10.40 -11.93
C LEU A 128 -8.43 10.95 -10.88
N GLU A 129 -8.35 10.46 -9.65
CA GLU A 129 -9.11 10.88 -8.48
C GLU A 129 -8.80 12.32 -8.11
N GLU A 130 -7.52 12.69 -8.06
CA GLU A 130 -7.09 14.06 -7.81
C GLU A 130 -7.68 14.99 -8.89
N VAL A 131 -7.50 14.66 -10.17
CA VAL A 131 -8.07 15.46 -11.27
C VAL A 131 -9.60 15.57 -11.13
N ALA A 132 -10.30 14.50 -10.76
CA ALA A 132 -11.75 14.49 -10.63
C ALA A 132 -12.27 15.32 -9.45
N TYR A 133 -11.58 15.36 -8.31
CA TYR A 133 -12.11 15.85 -7.03
C TYR A 133 -11.43 17.09 -6.45
N VAL A 134 -10.22 17.43 -6.88
CA VAL A 134 -9.51 18.65 -6.47
C VAL A 134 -10.35 19.92 -6.75
N PRO A 135 -10.23 20.97 -5.91
CA PRO A 135 -10.91 22.24 -6.15
C PRO A 135 -10.61 22.82 -7.53
N MET A 136 -11.64 23.35 -8.21
CA MET A 136 -11.47 23.94 -9.56
C MET A 136 -10.45 25.08 -9.57
N SER A 137 -10.28 25.79 -8.46
CA SER A 137 -9.29 26.87 -8.35
C SER A 137 -7.86 26.38 -8.55
N GLU A 138 -7.51 25.18 -8.11
CA GLU A 138 -6.15 24.64 -8.26
C GLU A 138 -5.87 24.24 -9.71
N LEU A 139 -6.85 23.62 -10.38
CA LEU A 139 -6.73 23.31 -11.81
C LEU A 139 -6.68 24.58 -12.69
N LEU A 140 -7.38 25.65 -12.30
CA LEU A 140 -7.35 26.93 -13.01
C LEU A 140 -6.04 27.71 -12.82
N GLU A 141 -5.19 27.32 -11.87
CA GLU A 141 -3.86 27.92 -11.70
C GLU A 141 -2.85 27.39 -12.73
N ILE A 142 -3.13 26.23 -13.33
CA ILE A 142 -2.30 25.61 -14.37
C ILE A 142 -2.36 26.44 -15.66
N ASP A 143 -1.20 26.76 -16.22
CA ASP A 143 -1.12 27.54 -17.46
C ASP A 143 -1.75 26.78 -18.64
N GLY A 144 -2.65 27.45 -19.36
CA GLY A 144 -3.37 26.87 -20.49
C GLY A 144 -4.71 26.20 -20.15
N LEU A 145 -5.13 26.17 -18.88
CA LEU A 145 -6.46 25.71 -18.49
C LEU A 145 -7.46 26.87 -18.32
N ASP A 146 -8.64 26.71 -18.92
CA ASP A 146 -9.80 27.58 -18.70
C ASP A 146 -10.94 26.83 -18.00
N GLU A 147 -11.98 27.55 -17.56
CA GLU A 147 -13.10 26.97 -16.82
C GLU A 147 -13.79 25.83 -17.61
N ASP A 148 -13.94 26.00 -18.92
CA ASP A 148 -14.60 25.02 -19.79
C ASP A 148 -13.76 23.73 -19.89
N LEU A 149 -12.44 23.87 -20.07
CA LEU A 149 -11.52 22.74 -20.23
C LEU A 149 -11.31 21.99 -18.91
N VAL A 150 -11.29 22.70 -17.79
CA VAL A 150 -11.28 22.09 -16.44
C VAL A 150 -12.55 21.28 -16.20
N GLU A 151 -13.73 21.83 -16.53
CA GLU A 151 -14.98 21.07 -16.40
C GLU A 151 -14.99 19.82 -17.27
N GLU A 152 -14.49 19.92 -18.50
CA GLU A 152 -14.36 18.78 -19.42
C GLU A 152 -13.40 17.71 -18.88
N LEU A 153 -12.21 18.09 -18.43
CA LEU A 153 -11.22 17.17 -17.85
C LEU A 153 -11.78 16.45 -16.62
N ARG A 154 -12.44 17.18 -15.73
CA ARG A 154 -13.09 16.58 -14.55
C ARG A 154 -14.22 15.63 -14.93
N GLY A 155 -14.98 15.96 -15.97
CA GLY A 155 -16.01 15.08 -16.53
C GLY A 155 -15.41 13.77 -17.02
N ARG A 156 -14.37 13.86 -17.87
CA ARG A 156 -13.66 12.69 -18.41
C ARG A 156 -13.03 11.84 -17.31
N ALA A 157 -12.42 12.46 -16.30
CA ALA A 157 -11.85 11.76 -15.15
C ALA A 157 -12.92 10.96 -14.40
N LYS A 158 -14.09 11.56 -14.11
CA LYS A 158 -15.20 10.87 -13.44
C LYS A 158 -15.79 9.74 -14.28
N ASP A 159 -15.93 9.96 -15.58
CA ASP A 159 -16.43 8.94 -16.51
C ASP A 159 -15.44 7.77 -16.61
N ALA A 160 -14.15 8.05 -16.64
CA ALA A 160 -13.09 7.04 -16.62
C ALA A 160 -13.10 6.24 -15.31
N LEU A 161 -13.18 6.90 -14.15
CA LEU A 161 -13.29 6.24 -12.84
C LEU A 161 -14.54 5.36 -12.76
N THR A 162 -15.67 5.86 -13.27
CA THR A 162 -16.91 5.07 -13.32
C THR A 162 -16.75 3.84 -14.23
N THR A 163 -16.11 4.01 -15.39
CA THR A 163 -15.85 2.90 -16.32
C THR A 163 -14.90 1.88 -15.72
N LEU A 164 -13.87 2.32 -15.00
CA LEU A 164 -12.93 1.44 -14.30
C LEU A 164 -13.62 0.68 -13.16
N ALA A 165 -14.45 1.35 -12.37
CA ALA A 165 -15.23 0.71 -11.32
C ALA A 165 -16.21 -0.33 -11.90
N LEU A 166 -16.91 0.02 -12.99
CA LEU A 166 -17.78 -0.92 -13.70
C LEU A 166 -17.00 -2.08 -14.32
N ALA A 167 -15.84 -1.83 -14.92
CA ALA A 167 -15.00 -2.90 -15.48
C ALA A 167 -14.46 -3.83 -14.39
N GLN A 168 -14.14 -3.29 -13.21
CA GLN A 168 -13.78 -4.07 -12.04
C GLN A 168 -14.96 -4.92 -11.56
N GLU A 169 -16.17 -4.36 -11.46
CA GLU A 169 -17.39 -5.11 -11.17
C GLU A 169 -17.74 -6.15 -12.25
N GLU A 170 -17.53 -5.83 -13.53
CA GLU A 170 -17.74 -6.74 -14.67
C GLU A 170 -16.73 -7.89 -14.68
N SER A 171 -15.49 -7.63 -14.25
CA SER A 171 -14.47 -8.67 -14.04
C SER A 171 -14.91 -9.69 -12.97
N PHE A 172 -15.82 -9.27 -12.08
CA PHE A 172 -16.46 -10.12 -11.08
C PHE A 172 -17.85 -10.62 -11.49
N GLU A 173 -18.37 -10.23 -12.67
CA GLU A 173 -19.69 -10.64 -13.13
C GLU A 173 -19.68 -12.12 -13.50
N GLY A 174 -20.43 -12.92 -12.73
CA GLY A 174 -20.46 -14.39 -12.82
C GLY A 174 -19.59 -15.10 -11.77
N LEU A 175 -18.80 -14.36 -10.99
CA LEU A 175 -18.03 -14.86 -9.86
C LEU A 175 -18.67 -14.34 -8.58
N HIS A 176 -19.62 -15.10 -8.05
CA HIS A 176 -20.24 -14.80 -6.76
C HIS A 176 -19.68 -15.73 -5.70
N PRO A 177 -18.59 -15.34 -5.00
CA PRO A 177 -18.23 -16.03 -3.77
C PRO A 177 -19.43 -15.93 -2.82
N ALA A 178 -19.78 -17.05 -2.22
CA ALA A 178 -20.89 -17.15 -1.28
C ALA A 178 -20.55 -16.40 0.02
N ASP A 179 -21.61 -16.03 0.75
CA ASP A 179 -21.51 -15.20 1.96
C ASP A 179 -20.66 -15.86 3.06
N ASP A 180 -20.56 -17.19 3.05
CA ASP A 180 -19.69 -17.97 3.94
C ASP A 180 -18.21 -17.70 3.67
N LEU A 181 -17.80 -17.73 2.39
CA LEU A 181 -16.43 -17.43 1.96
C LEU A 181 -16.09 -15.97 2.23
N LEU A 182 -17.00 -15.04 1.93
CA LEU A 182 -16.82 -13.61 2.20
C LEU A 182 -16.75 -13.28 3.70
N GLY A 183 -17.31 -14.12 4.56
CA GLY A 183 -17.29 -13.97 6.01
C GLY A 183 -16.04 -14.54 6.69
N LEU A 184 -15.11 -15.14 5.95
CA LEU A 184 -13.90 -15.74 6.50
C LEU A 184 -12.96 -14.67 7.06
N GLU A 185 -12.62 -14.77 8.36
CA GLU A 185 -11.67 -13.84 8.99
C GLU A 185 -10.30 -13.90 8.30
N GLY A 186 -9.79 -12.73 7.88
CA GLY A 186 -8.51 -12.60 7.18
C GLY A 186 -8.60 -12.73 5.64
N LEU A 187 -9.80 -13.00 5.09
CA LEU A 187 -10.04 -12.96 3.65
C LEU A 187 -10.62 -11.60 3.23
N GLU A 188 -9.85 -10.86 2.45
CA GLU A 188 -10.33 -9.60 1.86
C GLU A 188 -11.29 -9.88 0.71
N ARG A 189 -12.24 -8.95 0.51
CA ARG A 189 -13.29 -9.10 -0.51
C ARG A 189 -12.70 -9.34 -1.90
N GLU A 190 -11.67 -8.59 -2.28
CA GLU A 190 -10.99 -8.76 -3.57
C GLU A 190 -10.36 -10.16 -3.73
N MET A 191 -9.74 -10.68 -2.66
CA MET A 191 -9.15 -12.02 -2.65
C MET A 191 -10.21 -13.11 -2.79
N ALA A 192 -11.38 -12.95 -2.17
CA ALA A 192 -12.50 -13.89 -2.33
C ALA A 192 -12.96 -13.98 -3.80
N PHE A 193 -12.96 -12.86 -4.52
CA PHE A 193 -13.27 -12.88 -5.95
C PHE A 193 -12.15 -13.48 -6.81
N LYS A 194 -10.87 -13.24 -6.46
CA LYS A 194 -9.73 -13.93 -7.11
C LYS A 194 -9.81 -15.45 -6.92
N LEU A 195 -10.23 -15.92 -5.74
CA LEU A 195 -10.52 -17.33 -5.47
C LEU A 195 -11.70 -17.85 -6.30
N ALA A 196 -12.79 -17.08 -6.37
CA ALA A 196 -13.94 -17.41 -7.20
C ALA A 196 -13.56 -17.56 -8.68
N ALA A 197 -12.63 -16.74 -9.19
CA ALA A 197 -12.11 -16.83 -10.55
C ALA A 197 -11.44 -18.19 -10.84
N LYS A 198 -10.87 -18.84 -9.83
CA LYS A 198 -10.35 -20.21 -9.89
C LYS A 198 -11.40 -21.31 -9.66
N GLY A 199 -12.66 -20.94 -9.52
CA GLY A 199 -13.78 -21.86 -9.27
C GLY A 199 -14.02 -22.16 -7.79
N VAL A 200 -13.35 -21.45 -6.86
CA VAL A 200 -13.57 -21.58 -5.42
C VAL A 200 -14.63 -20.57 -4.99
N THR A 201 -15.89 -21.00 -4.98
CA THR A 201 -17.02 -20.10 -4.73
C THR A 201 -17.57 -20.16 -3.31
N THR A 202 -17.30 -21.23 -2.57
CA THR A 202 -17.81 -21.44 -1.20
C THR A 202 -16.66 -21.69 -0.22
N LEU A 203 -16.97 -21.62 1.08
CA LEU A 203 -15.98 -21.91 2.12
C LEU A 203 -15.60 -23.41 2.11
N GLU A 204 -16.53 -24.29 1.73
CA GLU A 204 -16.26 -25.72 1.49
C GLU A 204 -15.31 -25.93 0.30
N ASP A 205 -15.54 -25.23 -0.82
CA ASP A 205 -14.66 -25.32 -1.99
C ASP A 205 -13.21 -24.93 -1.63
N LEU A 206 -13.04 -23.94 -0.74
CA LEU A 206 -11.74 -23.48 -0.25
C LEU A 206 -11.10 -24.51 0.69
N ALA A 207 -11.88 -25.13 1.58
CA ALA A 207 -11.41 -26.15 2.50
C ALA A 207 -10.90 -27.42 1.77
N ASP A 208 -11.47 -27.70 0.59
CA ASP A 208 -11.09 -28.83 -0.25
C ASP A 208 -9.86 -28.56 -1.15
N GLN A 209 -9.39 -27.31 -1.27
CA GLN A 209 -8.17 -26.99 -2.03
C GLN A 209 -6.89 -27.42 -1.29
N GLY A 210 -5.84 -27.69 -2.07
CA GLY A 210 -4.45 -27.67 -1.63
C GLY A 210 -3.80 -26.29 -1.78
N ILE A 211 -2.65 -26.09 -1.14
CA ILE A 211 -1.83 -24.88 -1.32
C ILE A 211 -1.43 -24.74 -2.80
N ASP A 212 -1.01 -25.86 -3.40
CA ASP A 212 -0.61 -25.96 -4.81
C ASP A 212 -1.71 -25.53 -5.79
N ASP A 213 -2.99 -25.75 -5.45
CA ASP A 213 -4.13 -25.39 -6.31
C ASP A 213 -4.39 -23.87 -6.34
N LEU A 214 -3.98 -23.18 -5.28
CA LEU A 214 -4.12 -21.74 -5.13
C LEU A 214 -2.91 -20.94 -5.68
N GLU A 215 -1.84 -21.61 -6.13
CA GLU A 215 -0.66 -20.97 -6.70
C GLU A 215 -0.95 -20.08 -7.93
N GLY A 216 -0.35 -18.89 -7.98
CA GLY A 216 -0.49 -17.96 -9.10
C GLY A 216 -1.66 -16.97 -8.98
N ILE A 217 -2.32 -16.92 -7.82
CA ILE A 217 -3.13 -15.76 -7.44
C ILE A 217 -2.17 -14.66 -6.96
N GLU A 218 -2.28 -13.48 -7.55
CA GLU A 218 -1.51 -12.29 -7.16
C GLU A 218 -1.86 -11.91 -5.71
N ASP A 219 -0.83 -11.62 -4.91
CA ASP A 219 -0.88 -11.33 -3.46
C ASP A 219 -1.30 -12.49 -2.54
N LEU A 220 -1.35 -13.73 -3.04
CA LEU A 220 -1.57 -14.92 -2.23
C LEU A 220 -0.28 -15.75 -2.08
N THR A 221 0.40 -15.60 -0.94
CA THR A 221 1.58 -16.41 -0.61
C THR A 221 1.19 -17.84 -0.22
N GLU A 222 2.10 -18.81 -0.35
CA GLU A 222 1.89 -20.19 0.09
C GLU A 222 1.48 -20.27 1.58
N GLU A 223 2.09 -19.43 2.41
CA GLU A 223 1.80 -19.35 3.84
C GLU A 223 0.37 -18.83 4.09
N ARG A 224 -0.03 -17.73 3.44
CA ARG A 224 -1.37 -17.15 3.55
C ARG A 224 -2.44 -18.07 2.96
N ALA A 225 -2.15 -18.76 1.85
CA ALA A 225 -3.02 -19.79 1.29
C ALA A 225 -3.25 -20.94 2.29
N GLY A 226 -2.18 -21.42 2.93
CA GLY A 226 -2.27 -22.45 3.96
C GLY A 226 -3.11 -22.02 5.17
N GLU A 227 -2.93 -20.79 5.65
CA GLU A 227 -3.73 -20.22 6.74
C GLU A 227 -5.21 -20.15 6.40
N LEU A 228 -5.56 -19.63 5.21
CA LEU A 228 -6.94 -19.52 4.75
C LEU A 228 -7.62 -20.88 4.55
N ILE A 229 -6.92 -21.87 3.97
CA ILE A 229 -7.43 -23.24 3.83
C ILE A 229 -7.67 -23.86 5.21
N MET A 230 -6.75 -23.67 6.15
CA MET A 230 -6.91 -24.20 7.51
C MET A 230 -8.04 -23.50 8.28
N ALA A 231 -8.19 -22.20 8.12
CA ALA A 231 -9.31 -21.44 8.69
C ALA A 231 -10.65 -21.92 8.10
N ALA A 232 -10.73 -22.13 6.79
CA ALA A 232 -11.90 -22.67 6.12
C ALA A 232 -12.24 -24.08 6.62
N ARG A 233 -11.25 -24.99 6.71
CA ARG A 233 -11.42 -26.33 7.29
C ARG A 233 -11.89 -26.30 8.74
N ASN A 234 -11.36 -25.37 9.54
CA ASN A 234 -11.76 -25.21 10.92
C ASN A 234 -13.25 -24.87 11.03
N ILE A 235 -13.74 -23.94 10.20
CA ILE A 235 -15.14 -23.53 10.20
C ILE A 235 -16.05 -24.65 9.64
N CYS A 236 -15.67 -25.30 8.54
CA CYS A 236 -16.46 -26.38 7.93
C CYS A 236 -16.54 -27.65 8.77
N TRP A 237 -15.44 -28.06 9.43
CA TRP A 237 -15.36 -29.34 10.12
C TRP A 237 -15.49 -29.24 11.64
N PHE A 238 -15.25 -28.07 12.21
CA PHE A 238 -15.26 -27.84 13.66
C PHE A 238 -16.19 -26.71 14.11
N GLY A 239 -16.93 -26.06 13.19
CA GLY A 239 -17.87 -24.97 13.49
C GLY A 239 -19.19 -25.35 14.19
N ASP A 240 -19.39 -26.63 14.54
CA ASP A 240 -20.51 -27.08 15.38
C ASP A 240 -20.24 -26.90 16.89
N GLU A 241 -19.10 -26.35 17.29
CA GLU A 241 -18.80 -25.95 18.67
C GLU A 241 -18.80 -24.40 18.82
N GLU A 242 -19.95 -23.89 19.28
CA GLU A 242 -20.33 -22.51 19.71
C GLU A 242 -20.97 -21.55 18.68
#